data_AF-A0A7R9W8W3-F1
#
_entry.id   AF-A0A7R9W8W3-F1
#
_cell.length_a   1.000
_cell.length_b   1.000
_cell.length_c   1.000
_cell.angle_alpha   90.00
_cell.angle_beta   90.00
_cell.angle_gamma   90.00
#
_symmetry.space_group_name_H-M   'P 1'
#
loop_
_entity.id
_entity.type
_entity.pdbx_description
1 polymer ?
#
loop_
_entity_poly.entity_id
_entity_poly.type
_entity_poly.pdbx_seq_one_letter_code
_entity_poly.pdbx_strand_id
1 'polypeptide(L)'
;QAQQPPMAGAPAAGAPPPPAGQPQQQAPPPPAPQPNEALTASALASATPEMQKNMIGERLYPLIHHSQPDLAGKITGMLLEMDNSELLHLLESPDALNAKIQEALQVLEAHNAAQATAGGE
;
A
#
# COMPACT_ATOMS: atom_id res chain seq x y z
N GLN A 1 26.69 -18.02 75.51
CA GLN A 1 27.92 -17.20 75.60
C GLN A 1 28.77 -17.48 74.37
N ALA A 2 29.59 -16.49 73.94
CA ALA A 2 30.29 -16.33 72.65
C ALA A 2 29.44 -15.58 71.58
N GLN A 3 29.33 -14.25 71.69
CA GLN A 3 30.17 -13.19 71.08
C GLN A 3 29.99 -13.05 69.56
N GLN A 4 29.19 -12.06 69.16
CA GLN A 4 29.11 -11.49 67.81
C GLN A 4 30.13 -10.33 67.69
N PRO A 5 30.79 -10.13 66.53
CA PRO A 5 31.67 -8.97 66.31
C PRO A 5 30.89 -7.72 65.80
N PRO A 6 31.50 -6.50 65.92
CA PRO A 6 30.78 -5.22 65.91
C PRO A 6 30.60 -4.57 64.52
N MET A 7 29.62 -3.67 64.44
CA MET A 7 29.36 -2.74 63.34
C MET A 7 30.43 -1.64 63.28
N ALA A 8 30.94 -1.30 62.09
CA ALA A 8 31.49 0.03 61.80
C ALA A 8 31.66 0.25 60.28
N GLY A 9 31.16 1.37 59.77
CA GLY A 9 31.71 2.00 58.57
C GLY A 9 30.75 2.23 57.40
N ALA A 10 30.01 3.34 57.45
CA ALA A 10 29.78 4.23 56.30
C ALA A 10 30.43 5.59 56.67
N PRO A 11 30.73 6.57 55.77
CA PRO A 11 30.10 6.81 54.46
C PRO A 11 31.04 7.41 53.37
N ALA A 12 30.42 7.96 52.30
CA ALA A 12 30.93 8.89 51.27
C ALA A 12 31.73 8.27 50.10
N ALA A 13 31.74 8.76 48.86
CA ALA A 13 30.98 9.69 48.03
C ALA A 13 31.77 9.73 46.69
N GLY A 14 31.12 9.82 45.53
CA GLY A 14 31.79 10.18 44.27
C GLY A 14 31.67 9.16 43.11
N ALA A 15 31.01 9.60 42.03
CA ALA A 15 30.70 8.90 40.78
C ALA A 15 31.96 8.73 39.86
N PRO A 16 31.95 8.11 38.64
CA PRO A 16 30.88 8.09 37.61
C PRO A 16 30.45 6.71 37.06
N PRO A 17 29.33 6.66 36.30
CA PRO A 17 28.82 5.45 35.63
C PRO A 17 29.67 5.01 34.42
N PRO A 18 29.50 3.76 33.92
CA PRO A 18 30.19 3.28 32.72
C PRO A 18 29.77 4.04 31.45
N PRO A 19 30.64 4.14 30.43
CA PRO A 19 30.35 4.90 29.22
C PRO A 19 29.20 4.24 28.43
N ALA A 20 28.06 4.93 28.41
CA ALA A 20 27.12 4.86 27.30
C ALA A 20 27.76 5.59 26.11
N GLY A 21 27.91 4.92 24.96
CA GLY A 21 28.43 5.62 23.80
C GLY A 21 28.92 4.79 22.63
N GLN A 22 28.17 3.77 22.20
CA GLN A 22 28.15 3.45 20.77
C GLN A 22 26.70 3.20 20.36
N PRO A 23 26.04 4.15 19.67
CA PRO A 23 24.96 3.74 18.79
C PRO A 23 25.63 2.92 17.70
N GLN A 24 25.62 1.60 17.85
CA GLN A 24 25.78 0.73 16.68
C GLN A 24 24.71 1.20 15.71
N GLN A 25 25.18 1.88 14.67
CA GLN A 25 24.41 2.32 13.54
C GLN A 25 23.62 1.10 13.10
N GLN A 26 22.34 1.09 13.49
CA GLN A 26 21.37 0.15 12.98
C GLN A 26 21.28 0.52 11.51
N ALA A 27 22.09 -0.15 10.68
CA ALA A 27 21.76 -0.28 9.29
C ALA A 27 20.31 -0.79 9.28
N PRO A 28 19.36 -0.07 8.65
CA PRO A 28 18.01 -0.58 8.56
C PRO A 28 18.11 -1.99 7.97
N PRO A 29 17.45 -3.00 8.55
CA PRO A 29 17.45 -4.33 7.97
C PRO A 29 17.03 -4.21 6.50
N PRO A 30 17.65 -4.95 5.57
CA PRO A 30 17.15 -5.00 4.19
C PRO A 30 15.66 -5.38 4.28
N PRO A 31 14.76 -4.66 3.58
CA PRO A 31 13.35 -5.00 3.63
C PRO A 31 13.21 -6.43 3.11
N ALA A 32 12.83 -7.34 4.01
CA ALA A 32 12.35 -8.65 3.59
C ALA A 32 11.18 -8.41 2.62
N PRO A 33 11.02 -9.20 1.54
CA PRO A 33 9.87 -9.08 0.67
C PRO A 33 8.63 -9.46 1.48
N GLN A 34 7.95 -8.44 2.02
CA GLN A 34 6.68 -8.59 2.71
C GLN A 34 5.62 -8.78 1.62
N PRO A 35 4.89 -9.91 1.57
CA PRO A 35 3.79 -10.14 0.62
C PRO A 35 2.51 -9.37 1.01
N ASN A 36 2.66 -8.25 1.71
CA ASN A 36 1.54 -7.41 2.15
C ASN A 36 1.75 -6.01 1.57
N GLU A 37 1.40 -5.92 0.30
CA GLU A 37 1.56 -4.82 -0.65
C GLU A 37 0.84 -3.54 -0.21
N ALA A 38 1.42 -2.82 0.75
CA ALA A 38 1.22 -1.38 0.73
C ALA A 38 1.80 -0.90 -0.61
N LEU A 39 0.99 -0.28 -1.49
CA LEU A 39 1.50 0.44 -2.64
C LEU A 39 2.42 1.55 -2.12
N THR A 40 3.67 1.20 -1.89
CA THR A 40 4.72 2.14 -1.61
C THR A 40 5.16 2.70 -2.94
N ALA A 41 5.33 4.02 -3.01
CA ALA A 41 5.81 4.69 -4.22
C ALA A 41 7.12 4.05 -4.74
N SER A 42 7.96 3.53 -3.84
CA SER A 42 9.17 2.77 -4.18
C SER A 42 8.90 1.40 -4.83
N ALA A 43 7.88 0.67 -4.40
CA ALA A 43 7.49 -0.60 -5.04
C ALA A 43 6.89 -0.36 -6.42
N LEU A 44 6.01 0.65 -6.55
CA LEU A 44 5.52 1.13 -7.85
C LEU A 44 6.68 1.51 -8.75
N ALA A 45 7.62 2.36 -8.29
CA ALA A 45 8.75 2.81 -9.11
C ALA A 45 9.72 1.69 -9.52
N SER A 46 9.78 0.59 -8.77
CA SER A 46 10.67 -0.55 -9.06
C SER A 46 9.97 -1.66 -9.87
N ALA A 47 8.64 -1.60 -9.99
CA ALA A 47 7.84 -2.58 -10.70
C ALA A 47 7.81 -2.31 -12.21
N THR A 48 7.55 -3.36 -12.99
CA THR A 48 7.30 -3.22 -14.43
C THR A 48 6.01 -2.43 -14.66
N PRO A 49 5.86 -1.72 -15.80
CA PRO A 49 4.67 -0.93 -16.09
C PRO A 49 3.37 -1.74 -16.07
N GLU A 50 3.43 -3.03 -16.36
CA GLU A 50 2.29 -3.96 -16.27
C GLU A 50 1.93 -4.27 -14.80
N MET A 51 2.94 -4.48 -13.95
CA MET A 51 2.71 -4.72 -12.53
C MET A 51 2.26 -3.46 -11.79
N GLN A 52 2.76 -2.28 -12.18
CA GLN A 52 2.24 -0.99 -11.69
C GLN A 52 0.75 -0.86 -11.94
N LYS A 53 0.29 -1.15 -13.16
CA LYS A 53 -1.14 -1.17 -13.51
C LYS A 53 -1.91 -2.13 -12.62
N ASN A 54 -1.41 -3.36 -12.43
CA ASN A 54 -2.07 -4.34 -11.57
C ASN A 54 -2.23 -3.83 -10.13
N MET A 55 -1.15 -3.28 -9.55
CA MET A 55 -1.18 -2.70 -8.21
C MET A 55 -2.16 -1.51 -8.11
N ILE A 56 -2.19 -0.64 -9.12
CA ILE A 56 -3.12 0.48 -9.18
C ILE A 56 -4.57 -0.02 -9.31
N GLY A 57 -4.81 -1.05 -10.11
CA GLY A 57 -6.09 -1.73 -10.26
C GLY A 57 -6.64 -2.28 -8.96
N GLU A 58 -5.80 -2.88 -8.12
CA GLU A 58 -6.21 -3.36 -6.79
C GLU A 58 -6.71 -2.23 -5.87
N ARG A 59 -6.29 -0.98 -6.13
CA ARG A 59 -6.76 0.20 -5.40
C ARG A 59 -7.97 0.84 -6.05
N LEU A 60 -8.04 0.87 -7.39
CA LEU A 60 -9.21 1.36 -8.11
C LEU A 60 -10.43 0.47 -7.90
N TYR A 61 -10.25 -0.85 -7.90
CA TYR A 61 -11.34 -1.82 -7.82
C TYR A 61 -12.30 -1.56 -6.65
N PRO A 62 -11.88 -1.46 -5.38
CA PRO A 62 -12.78 -1.20 -4.27
C PRO A 62 -13.46 0.17 -4.35
N LEU A 63 -12.82 1.17 -4.96
CA LEU A 63 -13.42 2.50 -5.18
C LEU A 63 -14.55 2.42 -6.20
N ILE A 64 -14.32 1.74 -7.33
CA ILE A 64 -15.33 1.53 -8.37
C ILE A 64 -16.45 0.65 -7.83
N HIS A 65 -16.11 -0.43 -7.11
CA HIS A 65 -17.08 -1.38 -6.55
C HIS A 65 -18.02 -0.74 -5.54
N HIS A 66 -17.61 0.33 -4.87
CA HIS A 66 -18.48 1.09 -3.97
C HIS A 66 -19.62 1.78 -4.73
N SER A 67 -19.35 2.25 -5.95
CA SER A 67 -20.35 2.89 -6.82
C SER A 67 -21.10 1.88 -7.68
N GLN A 68 -20.39 0.90 -8.25
CA GLN A 68 -20.93 -0.11 -9.17
C GLN A 68 -20.34 -1.49 -8.93
N PRO A 69 -20.91 -2.26 -8.00
CA PRO A 69 -20.42 -3.59 -7.68
C PRO A 69 -20.58 -4.59 -8.84
N ASP A 70 -21.66 -4.48 -9.62
CA ASP A 70 -21.98 -5.43 -10.69
C ASP A 70 -20.99 -5.37 -11.87
N LEU A 71 -20.52 -4.16 -12.18
CA LEU A 71 -19.65 -3.89 -13.33
C LEU A 71 -18.23 -3.51 -12.93
N ALA A 72 -17.90 -3.51 -11.63
CA ALA A 72 -16.59 -3.10 -11.11
C ALA A 72 -15.43 -3.78 -11.80
N GLY A 73 -15.50 -5.12 -11.97
CA GLY A 73 -14.44 -5.88 -12.61
C GLY A 73 -14.20 -5.48 -14.07
N LYS A 74 -15.29 -5.28 -14.84
CA LYS A 74 -15.19 -4.88 -16.25
C LYS A 74 -14.71 -3.44 -16.40
N ILE A 75 -15.25 -2.52 -15.59
CA ILE A 75 -14.84 -1.11 -15.60
C ILE A 75 -13.38 -0.97 -15.18
N THR A 76 -12.97 -1.66 -14.11
CA THR A 76 -11.56 -1.69 -13.68
C THR A 76 -10.68 -2.25 -14.79
N GLY A 77 -11.08 -3.35 -15.43
CA GLY A 77 -10.35 -3.92 -16.57
C GLY A 77 -10.17 -2.93 -17.73
N MET A 78 -11.22 -2.20 -18.10
CA MET A 78 -11.17 -1.18 -19.16
C MET A 78 -10.31 0.02 -18.77
N LEU A 79 -10.40 0.47 -17.51
CA LEU A 79 -9.56 1.54 -16.98
C LEU A 79 -8.09 1.15 -16.99
N LEU A 80 -7.76 -0.10 -16.69
CA LEU A 80 -6.39 -0.61 -16.70
C LEU A 80 -5.74 -0.62 -18.10
N GLU A 81 -6.52 -0.45 -19.16
CA GLU A 81 -5.99 -0.26 -20.51
C GLU A 81 -5.34 1.13 -20.68
N MET A 82 -5.70 2.12 -19.85
CA MET A 82 -5.13 3.47 -19.85
C MET A 82 -3.67 3.51 -19.36
N ASP A 83 -2.97 4.61 -19.59
CA ASP A 83 -1.59 4.81 -19.11
C ASP A 83 -1.50 4.87 -17.58
N ASN A 84 -0.34 4.44 -17.03
CA ASN A 84 -0.07 4.49 -15.59
C ASN A 84 -0.24 5.91 -15.02
N SER A 85 0.15 6.94 -15.75
CA SER A 85 0.02 8.34 -15.34
C SER A 85 -1.44 8.76 -15.18
N GLU A 86 -2.32 8.33 -16.10
CA GLU A 86 -3.76 8.59 -16.02
C GLU A 86 -4.36 7.84 -14.82
N LEU A 87 -4.03 6.56 -14.67
CA LEU A 87 -4.52 5.73 -13.56
C LEU A 87 -4.13 6.29 -12.18
N LEU A 88 -2.91 6.82 -12.04
CA LEU A 88 -2.47 7.51 -10.83
C LEU A 88 -3.30 8.77 -10.58
N HIS A 89 -3.55 9.57 -11.62
CA HIS A 89 -4.39 10.76 -11.49
C HIS A 89 -5.83 10.41 -11.07
N LEU A 90 -6.40 9.29 -11.53
CA LEU A 90 -7.71 8.81 -11.08
C LEU A 90 -7.71 8.39 -9.61
N LEU A 91 -6.61 7.84 -9.09
CA LEU A 91 -6.48 7.56 -7.66
C LEU A 91 -6.38 8.83 -6.82
N GLU A 92 -5.75 9.89 -7.34
CA GLU A 92 -5.62 11.18 -6.68
C GLU A 92 -6.88 12.03 -6.77
N SER A 93 -7.70 11.83 -7.81
CA SER A 93 -8.90 12.62 -8.11
C SER A 93 -10.16 11.74 -8.19
N PRO A 94 -10.97 11.68 -7.11
CA PRO A 94 -12.20 10.89 -7.10
C PRO A 94 -13.26 11.41 -8.08
N ASP A 95 -13.21 12.68 -8.44
CA ASP A 95 -14.09 13.27 -9.46
C ASP A 95 -13.74 12.73 -10.86
N ALA A 96 -12.45 12.73 -11.20
CA ALA A 96 -11.95 12.17 -12.45
C ALA A 96 -12.25 10.66 -12.55
N LEU A 97 -12.09 9.92 -11.44
CA LEU A 97 -12.46 8.51 -11.37
C LEU A 97 -13.94 8.30 -11.67
N ASN A 98 -14.84 9.05 -11.04
CA ASN A 98 -16.28 8.94 -11.31
C ASN A 98 -16.63 9.28 -12.75
N ALA A 99 -16.04 10.33 -13.31
CA ALA A 99 -16.23 10.67 -14.72
C ALA A 99 -15.83 9.49 -15.63
N LYS A 100 -14.68 8.87 -15.37
CA LYS A 100 -14.23 7.71 -16.16
C LYS A 100 -15.08 6.46 -15.95
N ILE A 101 -15.58 6.23 -14.75
CA ILE A 101 -16.55 5.15 -14.49
C ILE A 101 -17.78 5.35 -15.38
N GLN A 102 -18.34 6.57 -15.42
CA GLN A 102 -19.51 6.87 -16.26
C GLN A 102 -19.23 6.69 -17.76
N GLU A 103 -18.06 7.10 -18.26
CA GLU A 103 -17.67 6.84 -19.64
C GLU A 103 -17.55 5.34 -19.93
N ALA A 104 -16.84 4.61 -19.06
CA ALA A 104 -16.65 3.17 -19.21
C ALA A 104 -17.99 2.42 -19.21
N LEU A 105 -18.97 2.86 -18.41
CA LEU A 105 -20.32 2.30 -18.44
C LEU A 105 -21.01 2.46 -19.77
N GLN A 106 -21.02 3.68 -20.32
CA GLN A 106 -21.69 3.91 -21.59
C GLN A 106 -21.08 3.05 -22.70
N VAL A 107 -19.75 2.90 -22.69
CA VAL A 107 -19.05 1.99 -23.60
C VAL A 107 -19.46 0.54 -23.32
N LEU A 108 -19.51 0.11 -22.06
CA LEU A 108 -19.88 -1.25 -21.70
C LEU A 108 -21.32 -1.59 -22.11
N GLU A 109 -22.25 -0.66 -21.93
CA GLU A 109 -23.65 -0.80 -22.36
C GLU A 109 -23.75 -0.89 -23.88
N ALA A 110 -23.03 -0.03 -24.61
CA ALA A 110 -22.96 -0.10 -26.07
C ALA A 110 -22.37 -1.44 -26.55
N HIS A 111 -21.30 -1.92 -25.92
CA HIS A 111 -20.70 -3.22 -26.21
C HIS A 111 -21.60 -4.40 -25.82
N ASN A 112 -22.37 -4.30 -24.74
CA ASN A 112 -23.29 -5.36 -24.32
C ASN A 112 -24.50 -5.45 -25.26
N ALA A 113 -25.03 -4.30 -25.70
CA ALA A 113 -26.07 -4.23 -26.73
C ALA A 113 -25.57 -4.78 -28.08
N ALA A 114 -24.32 -4.47 -28.46
CA ALA A 114 -23.70 -4.99 -29.68
C ALA A 114 -23.38 -6.50 -29.61
N GLN A 115 -22.98 -7.02 -28.44
CA GLN A 115 -22.70 -8.45 -28.28
C GLN A 115 -23.98 -9.31 -28.26
N ALA A 116 -25.09 -8.78 -27.76
CA ALA A 116 -26.38 -9.48 -27.77
C ALA A 116 -26.95 -9.70 -29.18
N THR A 117 -26.56 -8.89 -30.17
CA THR A 117 -27.00 -9.01 -31.56
C THR A 117 -26.07 -9.84 -32.44
N ALA A 118 -24.87 -10.20 -31.99
CA ALA A 118 -23.88 -10.93 -32.80
C ALA A 118 -23.78 -12.44 -32.49
N GLY A 119 -24.51 -12.94 -31.49
CA GLY A 119 -24.51 -14.36 -31.08
C GLY A 119 -25.72 -15.17 -31.55
N GLY A 120 -26.50 -14.65 -32.49
CA GLY A 120 -27.75 -15.26 -32.96
C GLY A 120 -27.85 -15.27 -34.48
N GLU A 121 -26.92 -15.95 -35.16
CA GLU A 121 -27.07 -16.40 -36.54
C GLU A 121 -26.67 -17.86 -36.67
#